data_AF-A0A1H6JBW3-F1
#
_entry.id   AF-A0A1H6JBW3-F1
#
_cell.length_a   1.000
_cell.length_b   1.000
_cell.length_c   1.000
_cell.angle_alpha   90.00
_cell.angle_beta   90.00
_cell.angle_gamma   90.00
#
_symmetry.space_group_name_H-M   'P 1'
#
loop_
_entity.id
_entity.type
_entity.pdbx_description
1 polymer ?
#
loop_
_entity_poly.entity_id
_entity_poly.type
_entity_poly.pdbx_seq_one_letter_code
_entity_poly.pdbx_strand_id
1 'polypeptide(L)'
;MERVKTTPGPDAAHAFRLGLIAAALLGVVAMASLYAAGEASLLLVGFLLVACFPVYLVFVASALSVWLGYDKDATDLRPVHRERGRRRG
;
A
#
# COMPACT_ATOMS: atom_id res chain seq x y z
N MET A 1 21.68 -12.40 -3.36
CA MET A 1 20.43 -13.15 -3.15
C MET A 1 19.58 -12.96 -4.40
N GLU A 2 19.34 -14.03 -5.14
CA GLU A 2 18.51 -14.02 -6.34
C GLU A 2 17.04 -14.02 -5.88
N ARG A 3 16.36 -12.87 -5.99
CA ARG A 3 14.92 -12.79 -5.72
C ARG A 3 14.20 -13.41 -6.91
N VAL A 4 13.50 -14.51 -6.67
CA VAL A 4 12.62 -15.13 -7.66
C VAL A 4 11.60 -14.09 -8.10
N LYS A 5 11.62 -13.71 -9.37
CA LYS A 5 10.73 -12.71 -9.96
C LYS A 5 9.33 -13.31 -10.14
N THR A 6 8.59 -13.47 -9.05
CA THR A 6 7.18 -13.87 -9.10
C THR A 6 6.36 -12.64 -9.43
N THR A 7 5.80 -12.59 -10.64
CA THR A 7 4.77 -11.60 -10.94
C THR A 7 3.55 -11.94 -10.07
N PRO A 8 3.03 -11.01 -9.24
CA PRO A 8 1.93 -11.33 -8.33
C PRO A 8 0.72 -11.83 -9.12
N GLY A 9 0.22 -13.02 -8.76
CA GLY A 9 -0.96 -13.61 -9.39
C GLY A 9 -2.27 -12.94 -8.93
N PRO A 10 -3.42 -13.31 -9.52
CA PRO A 10 -4.75 -12.78 -9.15
C PRO A 10 -5.06 -12.91 -7.64
N ASP A 11 -4.57 -13.96 -7.00
CA ASP A 11 -4.75 -14.19 -5.56
C ASP A 11 -4.09 -13.10 -4.71
N ALA A 12 -2.93 -12.58 -5.14
CA ALA A 12 -2.26 -11.47 -4.45
C ALA A 12 -3.09 -10.18 -4.54
N ALA A 13 -3.73 -9.92 -5.68
CA ALA A 13 -4.60 -8.75 -5.83
C ALA A 13 -5.84 -8.86 -4.92
N HIS A 14 -6.42 -10.06 -4.81
CA HIS A 14 -7.56 -10.29 -3.93
C HIS A 14 -7.17 -10.19 -2.45
N ALA A 15 -6.02 -10.74 -2.07
CA ALA A 15 -5.46 -10.63 -0.72
C ALA A 15 -5.15 -9.18 -0.34
N PHE A 16 -4.58 -8.40 -1.26
CA PHE A 16 -4.32 -6.97 -1.06
C PHE A 16 -5.60 -6.21 -0.76
N ARG A 17 -6.62 -6.39 -1.60
CA ARG A 17 -7.89 -5.69 -1.45
C ARG A 17 -8.60 -6.08 -0.15
N LEU A 18 -8.61 -7.36 0.20
CA LEU A 18 -9.20 -7.84 1.44
C LEU A 18 -8.42 -7.32 2.66
N GLY A 19 -7.10 -7.36 2.63
CA GLY A 19 -6.25 -6.83 3.69
C GLY A 19 -6.45 -5.33 3.91
N LEU A 20 -6.57 -4.55 2.83
CA LEU A 20 -6.83 -3.11 2.92
C LEU A 20 -8.22 -2.81 3.50
N ILE A 21 -9.26 -3.55 3.09
CA ILE A 21 -10.61 -3.43 3.66
C ILE A 21 -10.60 -3.81 5.14
N ALA A 22 -9.97 -4.91 5.51
CA ALA A 22 -9.88 -5.36 6.89
C ALA A 22 -9.16 -4.33 7.78
N ALA A 23 -8.05 -3.76 7.31
CA ALA A 23 -7.33 -2.72 8.02
C ALA A 23 -8.14 -1.42 8.16
N ALA A 24 -8.88 -1.02 7.11
CA ALA A 24 -9.77 0.13 7.18
C ALA A 24 -10.85 -0.08 8.25
N LEU A 25 -11.50 -1.24 8.27
CA LEU A 25 -12.48 -1.59 9.30
C LEU A 25 -11.87 -1.60 10.69
N LEU A 26 -10.67 -2.17 10.84
CA LEU A 26 -9.95 -2.22 12.12
C LEU A 26 -9.65 -0.79 12.64
N GLY A 27 -9.20 0.12 11.77
CA GLY A 27 -8.98 1.51 12.15
C GLY A 27 -10.27 2.22 12.58
N VAL A 28 -11.37 2.01 11.87
CA VAL A 28 -12.68 2.57 12.25
C VAL A 28 -13.15 2.04 13.59
N VAL A 29 -13.05 0.73 13.83
CA VAL A 29 -13.43 0.10 15.09
C VAL A 29 -12.58 0.65 16.24
N ALA A 30 -11.26 0.80 16.04
CA ALA A 30 -10.37 1.38 17.05
C ALA A 30 -10.73 2.82 17.41
N MET A 31 -11.06 3.65 16.42
CA MET A 31 -11.51 5.03 16.66
C MET A 31 -12.87 5.06 17.37
N ALA A 32 -13.80 4.19 16.98
CA ALA A 32 -15.11 4.06 17.61
C ALA A 32 -14.99 3.60 19.07
N SER A 33 -14.08 2.66 19.39
CA SER A 33 -13.85 2.22 20.76
C SER A 33 -13.26 3.31 21.64
N LEU A 34 -12.31 4.10 21.12
CA LEU A 34 -11.74 5.26 21.84
C LEU A 34 -12.82 6.31 22.16
N TYR A 35 -13.72 6.57 21.21
CA TYR A 35 -14.85 7.47 21.44
C TYR A 35 -15.83 6.90 22.48
N ALA A 36 -16.19 5.62 22.37
CA ALA A 36 -17.11 4.96 23.30
C ALA A 36 -16.56 4.88 24.73
N ALA A 37 -15.24 4.77 24.89
CA ALA A 37 -14.56 4.81 26.18
C ALA A 37 -14.47 6.24 26.78
N GLY A 38 -14.81 7.27 26.00
CA GLY A 38 -14.69 8.68 26.41
C GLY A 38 -13.24 9.21 26.36
N GLU A 39 -12.31 8.45 25.80
CA GLU A 39 -10.88 8.79 25.70
C GLU A 39 -10.61 9.75 24.52
N ALA A 40 -11.50 9.78 23.54
CA ALA A 40 -11.42 10.67 22.39
C ALA A 40 -12.70 11.50 22.23
N SER A 41 -12.55 12.80 22.00
CA SER A 41 -13.66 13.67 21.63
C SER A 41 -14.04 13.48 20.16
N LEU A 42 -15.26 13.87 19.79
CA LEU A 42 -15.73 13.76 18.41
C LEU A 42 -14.85 14.55 17.42
N LEU A 43 -14.32 15.70 17.86
CA LEU A 43 -13.38 16.51 17.07
C LEU A 43 -12.06 15.77 16.85
N LEU A 44 -11.53 15.10 17.87
CA LEU A 44 -10.30 14.32 17.74
C LEU A 44 -10.51 13.13 16.79
N VAL A 45 -11.63 12.43 16.89
CA VAL A 45 -11.98 11.35 15.96
C VAL A 45 -12.09 11.87 14.52
N GLY A 46 -12.74 13.02 14.32
CA GLY A 46 -12.80 13.67 13.01
C GLY A 46 -11.41 14.03 12.46
N PHE A 47 -10.53 14.57 13.30
CA PHE A 47 -9.15 14.85 12.93
C PHE A 47 -8.40 13.57 12.54
N LEU A 48 -8.50 12.50 13.33
CA LEU A 48 -7.87 11.21 13.02
C LEU A 48 -8.38 10.65 11.70
N LEU A 49 -9.68 10.73 11.42
CA LEU A 49 -10.29 10.25 10.18
C LEU A 49 -9.81 11.02 8.94
N VAL A 50 -9.62 12.34 9.05
CA VAL A 50 -9.28 13.16 7.88
C VAL A 50 -7.77 13.27 7.67
N ALA A 51 -6.99 13.44 8.74
CA ALA A 51 -5.56 13.69 8.65
C ALA A 51 -4.72 12.41 8.78
N CYS A 52 -5.06 11.54 9.74
CA CYS A 52 -4.20 10.39 10.08
C CYS A 52 -4.60 9.11 9.33
N PHE A 53 -5.89 8.88 9.14
CA PHE A 53 -6.40 7.65 8.54
C PHE A 53 -5.93 7.43 7.09
N PRO A 54 -5.85 8.45 6.20
CA PRO A 54 -5.29 8.26 4.87
C PRO A 54 -3.82 7.83 4.93
N VAL A 55 -3.03 8.46 5.81
CA VAL A 55 -1.61 8.15 6.00
C VAL A 55 -1.44 6.72 6.52
N TYR A 56 -2.24 6.33 7.52
CA TYR A 56 -2.30 4.96 8.02
C TYR A 56 -2.57 3.94 6.90
N LEU A 57 -3.56 4.19 6.05
CA LEU A 57 -3.87 3.30 4.92
C LEU A 57 -2.72 3.20 3.91
N VAL A 58 -1.98 4.29 3.68
CA VAL A 58 -0.78 4.25 2.81
C VAL A 58 0.30 3.36 3.41
N PHE A 59 0.53 3.43 4.72
CA PHE A 59 1.48 2.54 5.40
C PHE A 59 1.04 1.07 5.31
N VAL A 60 -0.24 0.79 5.56
CA VAL A 60 -0.79 -0.57 5.44
C VAL A 60 -0.66 -1.08 4.00
N ALA A 61 -1.03 -0.26 3.02
CA ALA A 61 -0.90 -0.61 1.61
C ALA A 61 0.56 -0.90 1.25
N SER A 62 1.50 -0.12 1.76
CA SER A 62 2.93 -0.33 1.52
C SER A 62 3.42 -1.64 2.13
N ALA A 63 3.02 -1.91 3.39
CA ALA A 63 3.35 -3.17 4.06
C ALA A 63 2.76 -4.38 3.33
N LEU A 64 1.49 -4.31 2.91
CA LEU A 64 0.83 -5.36 2.12
C LEU A 64 1.49 -5.54 0.75
N SER A 65 1.88 -4.46 0.09
CA SER A 65 2.59 -4.48 -1.20
C SER A 65 3.89 -5.27 -1.07
N VAL A 66 4.71 -4.97 -0.05
CA VAL A 66 5.95 -5.69 0.22
C VAL A 66 5.67 -7.15 0.58
N TRP A 67 4.70 -7.40 1.46
CA TRP A 67 4.35 -8.75 1.93
C TRP A 67 3.84 -9.65 0.80
N LEU A 68 3.07 -9.10 -0.14
CA LEU A 68 2.53 -9.81 -1.30
C LEU A 68 3.52 -9.86 -2.49
N GLY A 69 4.72 -9.32 -2.33
CA GLY A 69 5.75 -9.36 -3.36
C GLY A 69 5.49 -8.43 -4.55
N TYR A 70 4.68 -7.38 -4.37
CA TYR A 70 4.56 -6.28 -5.33
C TYR A 70 5.80 -5.38 -5.36
N ASP A 71 6.70 -5.50 -4.37
CA ASP A 71 8.00 -4.84 -4.34
C ASP A 71 8.83 -5.26 -5.56
N LYS A 72 8.81 -4.42 -6.61
CA LYS A 72 9.75 -4.54 -7.71
C LYS A 72 11.08 -3.99 -7.22
N ASP A 73 12.13 -4.81 -7.29
CA ASP A 73 13.49 -4.33 -7.05
C ASP A 73 13.71 -3.03 -7.85
N ALA A 74 14.23 -1.99 -7.19
CA ALA A 74 14.54 -0.70 -7.84
C ALA A 74 15.53 -0.84 -9.02
N THR A 75 16.19 -1.99 -9.13
CA THR A 75 17.06 -2.44 -10.21
C THR A 75 16.33 -3.07 -11.41
N ASP A 76 15.02 -3.30 -11.37
CA ASP A 76 14.23 -3.83 -12.50
C ASP A 76 13.90 -2.77 -13.58
N LEU A 77 14.45 -1.57 -13.44
CA LEU A 77 14.54 -0.60 -14.53
C LEU A 77 15.54 -1.13 -15.57
N ARG A 78 15.06 -1.99 -16.48
CA ARG A 78 15.86 -2.43 -17.64
C ARG A 78 16.33 -1.18 -18.39
N PRO A 79 17.65 -0.95 -18.57
CA PRO A 79 18.12 0.21 -19.30
C PRO A 79 17.55 0.16 -20.72
N VAL A 80 16.72 1.15 -21.06
CA VAL A 80 16.22 1.32 -22.43
C VAL A 80 17.38 1.85 -23.27
N HIS A 81 18.00 0.97 -24.05
CA HIS A 81 18.88 1.41 -25.13
C HIS A 81 18.03 2.06 -26.22
N ARG A 82 18.14 3.39 -26.33
CA ARG A 82 17.64 4.14 -27.48
C ARG A 82 18.50 3.72 -28.68
N GLU A 83 17.90 3.02 -29.66
CA GLU A 83 18.58 2.73 -30.92
C GLU A 83 19.04 4.07 -31.52
N ARG A 84 20.35 4.31 -31.51
CA ARG A 84 20.94 5.36 -32.33
C ARG A 84 20.58 5.01 -33.76
N GLY A 85 19.69 5.82 -34.34
CA GLY A 85 19.35 5.78 -35.76
C GLY A 85 20.63 5.89 -36.58
N ARG A 86 21.19 4.73 -36.91
CA ARG A 86 22.16 4.54 -37.97
C ARG A 86 21.39 4.70 -39.27
N ARG A 87 21.17 5.94 -39.70
CA ARG A 87 20.90 6.24 -41.10
C ARG A 87 22.14 6.87 -41.70
N ARG A 88 22.91 6.00 -42.36
CA ARG A 88 23.79 6.37 -43.47
C ARG A 88 22.90 6.86 -44.61
N GLY A 89 23.35 7.91 -45.28
CA GLY A 89 22.73 8.54 -46.45
C GLY A 89 23.38 9.88 -46.63
#